data_AF-A0A2M7TY66-F1
#
_entry.id   AF-A0A2M7TY66-F1
#
_cell.length_a   1.000
_cell.length_b   1.000
_cell.length_c   1.000
_cell.angle_alpha   90.00
_cell.angle_beta   90.00
_cell.angle_gamma   90.00
#
_symmetry.space_group_name_H-M   'P 1'
#
loop_
_entity.id
_entity.type
_entity.pdbx_description
1 polymer ?
#
loop_
_entity_poly.entity_id
_entity_poly.type
_entity_poly.pdbx_seq_one_letter_code
_entity_poly.pdbx_strand_id
1 'polypeptide(L)'
;MSQKYQVSNSNKLDAQLDRIFELKPNDLHLPFLTNIYKLLTSPLKSLPIVFIIPISLGTAVAMYLFFGPIVVQLVSLLQHGF
;
A
#
# COMPACT_ATOMS: atom_id res chain seq x y z
N MET A 1 -22.45 20.23 -44.19
CA MET A 1 -23.04 19.61 -42.98
C MET A 1 -21.89 19.01 -42.16
N SER A 2 -21.28 19.80 -41.27
CA SER A 2 -20.08 19.38 -40.53
C SER A 2 -20.51 18.86 -39.15
N GLN A 3 -20.53 17.54 -38.97
CA GLN A 3 -20.80 16.94 -37.67
C GLN A 3 -19.56 17.10 -36.78
N LYS A 4 -19.61 18.09 -35.88
CA LYS A 4 -18.71 18.21 -34.73
C LYS A 4 -18.99 17.05 -33.79
N TYR A 5 -18.17 16.01 -33.89
CA TYR A 5 -18.10 14.95 -32.88
C TYR A 5 -17.68 15.56 -31.55
N GLN A 6 -18.63 15.63 -30.61
CA GLN A 6 -18.39 15.90 -29.20
C GLN A 6 -17.55 14.74 -28.65
N VAL A 7 -16.23 14.90 -28.62
CA VAL A 7 -15.33 13.95 -27.97
C VAL A 7 -15.62 14.01 -26.47
N SER A 8 -16.30 12.98 -25.97
CA SER A 8 -16.58 12.76 -24.55
C SER A 8 -15.32 12.98 -23.73
N ASN A 9 -15.38 13.94 -22.81
CA ASN A 9 -14.25 14.42 -22.01
C ASN A 9 -13.69 13.35 -21.05
N SER A 10 -14.37 12.21 -20.89
CA SER A 10 -13.92 11.04 -20.10
C SER A 10 -12.61 10.47 -20.63
N ASN A 11 -12.52 10.26 -21.94
CA ASN A 11 -11.39 9.56 -22.56
C ASN A 11 -10.07 10.34 -22.45
N LYS A 12 -10.14 11.66 -22.26
CA LYS A 12 -8.97 12.51 -22.05
C LYS A 12 -8.46 12.42 -20.61
N LEU A 13 -9.36 12.30 -19.63
CA LEU A 13 -8.96 12.07 -18.24
C LEU A 13 -8.37 10.67 -18.10
N ASP A 14 -9.00 9.66 -18.70
CA ASP A 14 -8.50 8.28 -18.66
C ASP A 14 -7.11 8.18 -19.28
N ALA A 15 -6.89 8.82 -20.44
CA ALA A 15 -5.58 8.84 -21.09
C ALA A 15 -4.52 9.66 -20.33
N GLN A 16 -4.92 10.69 -19.57
CA GLN A 16 -3.99 11.47 -18.74
C GLN A 16 -3.68 10.73 -17.43
N LEU A 17 -4.66 10.07 -16.84
CA LEU A 17 -4.46 9.18 -15.70
C LEU A 17 -3.54 8.03 -16.10
N ASP A 18 -3.79 7.35 -17.23
CA ASP A 18 -2.90 6.29 -17.70
C ASP A 18 -1.47 6.79 -17.88
N ARG A 19 -1.23 8.00 -18.41
CA ARG A 19 0.14 8.56 -18.48
C ARG A 19 0.77 8.87 -17.13
N ILE A 20 0.00 9.36 -16.16
CA ILE A 20 0.51 9.71 -14.82
C ILE A 20 0.69 8.45 -13.96
N PHE A 21 -0.16 7.45 -14.15
CA PHE A 21 -0.16 6.17 -13.44
C PHE A 21 0.62 5.06 -14.16
N GLU A 22 1.03 5.26 -15.42
CA GLU A 22 2.19 4.66 -16.10
C GLU A 22 3.50 5.14 -15.44
N LEU A 23 3.56 5.00 -14.12
CA LEU A 23 4.83 4.74 -13.47
C LEU A 23 5.35 3.46 -14.12
N LYS A 24 6.29 3.64 -15.07
CA LYS A 24 7.09 2.57 -15.67
C LYS A 24 7.35 1.55 -14.57
N PRO A 25 6.96 0.26 -14.75
CA PRO A 25 7.13 -0.72 -13.70
C PRO A 25 8.58 -0.61 -13.26
N ASN A 26 8.80 -0.43 -11.95
CA ASN A 26 10.12 -0.31 -11.41
C ASN A 26 10.82 -1.62 -11.78
N ASP A 27 11.60 -1.61 -12.86
CA ASP A 27 12.34 -2.76 -13.32
C ASP A 27 13.49 -2.91 -12.33
N LEU A 28 13.18 -3.53 -11.19
CA LEU A 28 14.16 -4.05 -10.28
C LEU A 28 14.84 -5.19 -11.06
N HIS A 29 15.80 -4.88 -11.96
CA HIS A 29 16.70 -5.70 -12.79
C HIS A 29 16.49 -7.24 -12.90
N LEU A 30 16.07 -7.89 -11.82
CA LEU A 30 15.53 -9.23 -11.69
C LEU A 30 14.00 -9.31 -11.95
N PRO A 31 13.55 -10.04 -12.98
CA PRO A 31 12.12 -10.13 -13.36
C PRO A 31 11.22 -10.73 -12.27
N PHE A 32 11.76 -11.57 -11.41
CA PHE A 32 11.06 -12.12 -10.24
C PHE A 32 10.66 -11.03 -9.24
N LEU A 33 11.57 -10.10 -8.97
CA LEU A 33 11.38 -9.04 -7.99
C LEU A 33 10.36 -8.00 -8.51
N THR A 34 10.41 -7.70 -9.81
CA THR A 34 9.40 -6.89 -10.50
C THR A 34 8.01 -7.52 -10.44
N ASN A 35 7.89 -8.84 -10.59
CA ASN A 35 6.60 -9.53 -10.48
C ASN A 35 6.04 -9.52 -9.06
N ILE A 36 6.89 -9.76 -8.05
CA ILE A 36 6.48 -9.67 -6.63
C ILE A 36 6.02 -8.25 -6.31
N TYR A 37 6.79 -7.25 -6.74
CA TYR A 37 6.44 -5.84 -6.53
C TYR A 37 5.10 -5.50 -7.19
N LYS A 38 4.88 -5.90 -8.45
CA LYS A 38 3.59 -5.72 -9.14
C LYS A 38 2.44 -6.41 -8.42
N LEU A 39 2.65 -7.64 -7.93
CA LEU A 39 1.62 -8.41 -7.22
C LEU A 39 1.22 -7.74 -5.90
N LEU A 40 2.19 -7.24 -5.13
CA LEU A 40 1.95 -6.56 -3.85
C LEU A 40 1.33 -5.16 -4.03
N THR A 41 1.72 -4.44 -5.08
CA THR A 41 1.29 -3.05 -5.30
C THR A 41 0.02 -2.91 -6.13
N SER A 42 -0.32 -3.91 -6.96
CA SER A 42 -1.56 -3.94 -7.74
C SER A 42 -2.84 -3.81 -6.88
N PRO A 43 -3.03 -4.56 -5.77
CA PRO A 43 -4.21 -4.40 -4.93
C PRO A 43 -4.24 -3.03 -4.22
N LEU A 44 -3.07 -2.49 -3.87
CA LEU A 44 -2.92 -1.16 -3.28
C LEU A 44 -3.35 -0.03 -4.22
N LYS A 45 -3.23 -0.21 -5.54
CA LYS A 45 -3.65 0.80 -6.53
C LYS A 45 -5.16 0.91 -6.71
N SER A 46 -5.92 -0.17 -6.48
CA SER A 46 -7.37 -0.14 -6.71
C SER A 46 -8.14 0.56 -5.58
N LEU A 47 -7.81 0.26 -4.31
CA LEU A 47 -8.46 0.83 -3.13
C LEU A 47 -7.51 0.74 -1.92
N PRO A 48 -6.59 1.70 -1.73
CA PRO A 48 -5.57 1.61 -0.68
C PRO A 48 -6.18 1.52 0.72
N ILE A 49 -7.27 2.24 0.99
CA ILE A 49 -7.90 2.34 2.32
C ILE A 49 -8.42 0.98 2.81
N VAL A 50 -9.01 0.18 1.91
CA VAL A 50 -9.65 -1.11 2.25
C VAL A 50 -8.62 -2.13 2.75
N PHE A 51 -7.38 -2.06 2.27
CA PHE A 51 -6.30 -2.93 2.72
C PHE A 51 -5.49 -2.33 3.87
N ILE A 52 -5.26 -1.01 3.86
CA ILE A 52 -4.46 -0.33 4.88
C ILE A 52 -5.10 -0.45 6.27
N ILE A 53 -6.43 -0.32 6.38
CA ILE A 53 -7.14 -0.38 7.67
C ILE A 53 -7.00 -1.76 8.35
N PRO A 54 -7.35 -2.90 7.72
CA PRO A 54 -7.21 -4.20 8.37
C PRO A 54 -5.75 -4.56 8.63
N ILE A 55 -4.82 -4.17 7.75
CA ILE A 55 -3.39 -4.40 7.95
C ILE A 55 -2.90 -3.59 9.15
N SER A 56 -3.25 -2.30 9.26
CA SER A 56 -2.80 -1.44 10.37
C SER A 56 -3.38 -1.87 11.71
N LEU A 57 -4.64 -2.32 11.73
CA LEU A 57 -5.24 -2.89 12.92
C LEU A 57 -4.54 -4.19 13.33
N GLY A 58 -4.29 -5.08 12.36
CA GLY A 58 -3.57 -6.34 12.59
C GLY A 58 -2.15 -6.12 13.09
N THR A 59 -1.42 -5.16 12.52
CA THR A 59 -0.06 -4.83 12.97
C THR A 59 -0.06 -4.20 14.35
N ALA A 60 -1.02 -3.33 14.67
CA ALA A 60 -1.15 -2.76 16.01
C ALA A 60 -1.40 -3.84 17.08
N VAL A 61 -2.33 -4.77 16.81
CA VAL A 61 -2.61 -5.91 17.71
C VAL A 61 -1.38 -6.81 17.85
N ALA A 62 -0.71 -7.13 16.75
CA ALA A 62 0.52 -7.91 16.79
C ALA A 62 1.61 -7.21 17.63
N MET A 63 1.85 -5.92 17.41
CA MET A 63 2.81 -5.14 18.19
C MET A 63 2.46 -5.17 19.69
N TYR A 64 1.20 -5.01 20.06
CA TYR A 64 0.78 -5.10 21.45
C TYR A 64 1.08 -6.48 22.05
N LEU A 65 0.79 -7.56 21.33
CA LEU A 65 1.05 -8.93 21.79
C LEU A 65 2.55 -9.25 21.92
N PHE A 66 3.39 -8.75 21.01
CA PHE A 66 4.84 -8.98 21.06
C PHE A 66 5.55 -8.09 22.08
N PHE A 67 5.23 -6.79 22.11
CA PHE A 67 5.94 -5.83 22.96
C PHE A 67 5.33 -5.68 24.36
N GLY A 68 4.05 -5.98 24.54
CA GLY A 68 3.39 -5.93 25.85
C GLY A 68 4.12 -6.77 26.92
N PRO A 69 4.40 -8.06 26.68
CA PRO A 69 5.14 -8.90 27.62
C PRO A 69 6.54 -8.36 27.91
N ILE A 70 7.23 -7.82 26.90
CA ILE A 70 8.57 -7.24 27.04
C ILE A 70 8.55 -6.05 27.99
N VAL A 71 7.56 -5.16 27.84
CA VAL A 71 7.38 -3.99 28.72
C VAL A 71 7.11 -4.43 30.16
N VAL A 72 6.24 -5.43 30.35
CA VAL A 72 5.93 -5.97 31.68
C VAL A 72 7.17 -6.58 32.33
N GLN A 73 7.96 -7.34 31.57
CA GLN A 73 9.21 -7.94 32.05
C GLN A 73 10.25 -6.87 32.43
N LEU A 74 10.40 -5.84 31.59
CA LEU A 74 11.29 -4.70 31.86
C LEU A 74 10.90 -3.99 33.15
N VAL A 75 9.62 -3.66 33.31
CA VAL A 75 9.12 -3.01 34.53
C VAL A 75 9.30 -3.93 35.74
N SER A 76 9.03 -5.23 35.60
CA SER A 76 9.19 -6.19 36.69
C SER A 76 10.64 -6.31 37.14
N LEU A 77 11.59 -6.37 36.19
CA LEU A 77 13.03 -6.36 36.47
C LEU A 77 13.46 -5.07 37.14
N LEU A 78 12.92 -3.92 36.70
CA LEU A 78 13.23 -2.63 37.30
C LEU A 78 12.65 -2.52 38.73
N GLN A 79 11.45 -3.04 38.97
CA GLN A 79 10.79 -2.99 40.28
C GLN A 79 11.37 -3.98 41.29
N HIS A 80 11.92 -5.12 40.85
CA HIS A 80 12.55 -6.11 41.75
C HIS A 80 14.07 -5.94 41.85
N GLY A 81 14.68 -5.18 40.95
CA GLY A 81 16.12 -4.90 40.92
C GLY A 81 16.56 -3.66 41.70
N PHE A 82 15.60 -2.80 42.10
CA PHE A 82 15.78 -1.68 43.03
C PHE A 82 15.10 -1.98 44.37
#